data_AF-A0A8B6H8F0-F1
#
_entry.id   AF-A0A8B6H8F0-F1
#
_cell.length_a   1.000
_cell.length_b   1.000
_cell.length_c   1.000
_cell.angle_alpha   90.00
_cell.angle_beta   90.00
_cell.angle_gamma   90.00
#
_symmetry.space_group_name_H-M   'P 1'
#
loop_
_entity.id
_entity.type
_entity.pdbx_description
1 polymer ?
#
loop_
_entity_poly.entity_id
_entity_poly.type
_entity_poly.pdbx_seq_one_letter_code
_entity_poly.pdbx_strand_id
1 'polypeptide(L)'
;MRIYGCEILPNSNILITIYSEDKVIIEYSDDGRHIRDITVSDKPYDLAVIDTNLIAVSYDDFMEIMSITDNNVHSKVTFDSPCWGISYQNRKIYIKVDEEGIVEMDVLGNRLRTIGGKFAEVD
;
A
#
# COMPACT_ATOMS: atom_id res chain seq x y z
N MET A 1 -14.64 -9.97 7.09
CA MET A 1 -13.70 -8.83 7.18
C MET A 1 -12.32 -9.38 7.48
N ARG A 2 -11.33 -9.13 6.61
CA ARG A 2 -9.94 -9.52 6.81
C ARG A 2 -9.08 -8.27 6.70
N ILE A 3 -8.20 -8.08 7.66
CA ILE A 3 -7.20 -7.01 7.68
C ILE A 3 -5.94 -7.58 7.03
N TYR A 4 -5.36 -6.84 6.08
CA TYR A 4 -4.17 -7.29 5.36
C TYR A 4 -2.94 -6.41 5.63
N GLY A 5 -3.14 -5.12 5.89
CA GLY A 5 -2.09 -4.14 6.15
C GLY A 5 -2.51 -3.14 7.23
N CYS A 6 -1.53 -2.66 7.98
CA CYS A 6 -1.71 -1.62 8.97
C CYS A 6 -0.48 -0.73 9.07
N GLU A 7 -0.68 0.57 9.15
CA GLU A 7 0.39 1.55 9.26
C GLU A 7 0.01 2.70 10.18
N ILE A 8 1.04 3.38 10.71
CA ILE A 8 0.86 4.51 11.62
C ILE A 8 1.22 5.79 10.85
N LEU A 9 0.28 6.73 10.82
CA LEU A 9 0.50 8.07 10.29
C LEU A 9 1.38 8.90 11.25
N PRO A 10 2.09 9.94 10.75
CA PRO A 10 2.91 10.80 11.60
C PRO A 10 2.15 11.49 12.75
N ASN A 11 0.83 11.63 12.64
CA ASN A 11 -0.05 12.17 13.68
C ASN A 11 -0.54 11.10 14.69
N SER A 12 0.01 9.89 14.66
CA SER A 12 -0.37 8.72 15.48
C SER A 12 -1.71 8.08 15.14
N ASN A 13 -2.42 8.54 14.11
CA ASN A 13 -3.57 7.82 13.58
C ASN A 13 -3.13 6.51 12.91
N ILE A 14 -4.01 5.54 12.85
CA ILE A 14 -3.75 4.21 12.31
C ILE A 14 -4.56 4.06 11.02
N LEU A 15 -3.90 3.64 9.95
CA LEU A 15 -4.55 3.22 8.71
C LEU A 15 -4.60 1.70 8.65
N ILE A 16 -5.72 1.15 8.22
CA ILE A 16 -5.93 -0.29 8.08
C ILE A 16 -6.52 -0.58 6.70
N THR A 17 -5.88 -1.46 5.92
CA THR A 17 -6.50 -1.99 4.70
C THR A 17 -7.49 -3.08 5.07
N ILE A 18 -8.66 -3.05 4.43
CA ILE A 18 -9.66 -4.11 4.59
C ILE A 18 -9.92 -4.75 3.23
N TYR A 19 -9.69 -6.05 3.17
CA TYR A 19 -10.12 -6.84 2.02
C TYR A 19 -11.64 -7.08 2.12
N SER A 20 -12.40 -6.16 1.55
CA SER A 20 -13.86 -6.20 1.41
C SER A 20 -14.28 -5.70 0.05
N GLU A 21 -15.52 -6.01 -0.36
CA GLU A 21 -16.13 -5.45 -1.57
C GLU A 21 -16.28 -3.92 -1.51
N ASP A 22 -16.20 -3.33 -0.31
CA ASP A 22 -16.39 -1.89 -0.09
C ASP A 22 -15.19 -1.05 -0.54
N LYS A 23 -14.02 -1.67 -0.82
CA LYS A 23 -12.81 -1.00 -1.32
C LYS A 23 -12.41 0.20 -0.45
N VAL A 24 -12.08 -0.08 0.81
CA VAL A 24 -11.77 0.95 1.80
C VAL A 24 -10.47 0.70 2.56
N ILE A 25 -9.81 1.80 2.89
CA ILE A 25 -8.86 1.90 3.99
C ILE A 25 -9.56 2.65 5.12
N ILE A 26 -9.46 2.15 6.36
CA ILE A 26 -10.07 2.80 7.52
C ILE A 26 -9.02 3.53 8.32
N GLU A 27 -9.32 4.78 8.68
CA GLU A 27 -8.51 5.58 9.59
C GLU A 27 -9.10 5.54 11.00
N TYR A 28 -8.26 5.20 11.98
CA TYR A 28 -8.56 5.23 13.41
C TYR A 28 -7.68 6.26 14.12
N SER A 29 -8.18 6.86 15.19
CA SER A 29 -7.35 7.60 16.14
C SER A 29 -6.44 6.67 16.93
N ASP A 30 -5.44 7.24 17.59
CA ASP A 30 -4.54 6.55 18.51
C ASP A 30 -5.25 5.83 19.67
N ASP A 31 -6.42 6.34 20.08
CA ASP A 31 -7.31 5.71 21.07
C ASP A 31 -8.33 4.71 20.50
N GLY A 32 -8.21 4.38 19.21
CA GLY A 32 -8.97 3.33 18.53
C GLY A 32 -10.38 3.73 18.11
N ARG A 33 -10.72 5.03 18.10
CA ARG A 33 -12.00 5.49 17.53
C ARG A 33 -11.90 5.57 16.01
N HIS A 34 -12.95 5.14 15.33
CA HIS A 34 -13.10 5.34 13.88
C HIS A 34 -13.14 6.85 13.57
N ILE A 35 -12.34 7.27 12.59
CA ILE A 35 -12.30 8.65 12.09
C ILE A 35 -13.08 8.75 10.78
N ARG A 36 -12.69 7.94 9.78
CA ARG A 36 -13.29 7.96 8.44
C ARG A 36 -12.89 6.74 7.62
N ASP A 37 -13.62 6.54 6.53
CA ASP A 37 -13.30 5.59 5.47
C ASP A 37 -12.69 6.32 4.27
N ILE A 38 -11.62 5.76 3.72
CA ILE A 38 -10.91 6.24 2.54
C ILE A 38 -11.22 5.27 1.40
N THR A 39 -11.98 5.71 0.41
CA THR A 39 -12.31 4.89 -0.76
C THR A 39 -11.10 4.72 -1.66
N VAL A 40 -10.86 3.47 -2.08
CA VAL A 40 -9.76 3.08 -2.97
C VAL A 40 -10.27 2.40 -4.24
N SER A 41 -9.39 2.24 -5.23
CA SER A 41 -9.76 1.76 -6.57
C SER A 41 -10.20 0.30 -6.60
N ASP A 42 -9.60 -0.53 -5.74
CA ASP A 42 -9.89 -1.96 -5.64
C ASP A 42 -9.66 -2.50 -4.23
N LYS A 43 -9.78 -3.81 -4.03
CA LYS A 43 -9.55 -4.48 -2.75
C LYS A 43 -8.08 -4.31 -2.33
N PRO A 44 -7.77 -3.48 -1.32
CA PRO A 44 -6.39 -3.23 -0.95
C PRO A 44 -5.82 -4.44 -0.20
N TYR A 45 -4.58 -4.79 -0.48
CA TYR A 45 -3.82 -5.75 0.31
C TYR A 45 -3.03 -5.03 1.39
N ASP A 46 -1.98 -4.32 1.04
CA ASP A 46 -1.10 -3.66 2.02
C ASP A 46 -0.97 -2.17 1.73
N LEU A 47 -0.44 -1.41 2.68
CA LEU A 47 -0.22 0.01 2.52
C LEU A 47 1.08 0.46 3.18
N ALA A 48 1.69 1.51 2.64
CA ALA A 48 2.85 2.17 3.21
C ALA A 48 2.61 3.68 3.28
N VAL A 49 2.93 4.29 4.42
CA VAL A 49 2.85 5.74 4.59
C VAL A 49 4.11 6.39 4.03
N ILE A 50 3.96 7.19 2.96
CA ILE A 50 5.06 7.96 2.35
C ILE A 50 5.27 9.27 3.11
N ASP A 51 4.17 9.93 3.46
CA ASP A 51 4.10 11.16 4.27
C ASP A 51 2.69 11.30 4.86
N THR A 52 2.47 12.33 5.67
CA THR A 52 1.22 12.66 6.38
C THR A 52 -0.04 12.57 5.52
N ASN A 53 0.06 12.91 4.23
CA ASN A 53 -1.08 12.93 3.32
C ASN A 53 -0.95 11.94 2.16
N LEU A 54 0.14 11.18 2.06
CA LEU A 54 0.44 10.37 0.88
C LEU A 54 0.74 8.94 1.29
N ILE A 55 0.06 7.99 0.66
CA ILE A 55 0.25 6.56 0.88
C ILE A 55 0.54 5.86 -0.44
N ALA A 56 1.24 4.73 -0.36
CA ALA A 56 1.24 3.72 -1.40
C ALA A 56 0.35 2.54 -0.98
N VAL A 57 -0.44 2.00 -1.89
CA VAL A 57 -1.37 0.90 -1.65
C VAL A 57 -1.11 -0.18 -2.68
N SER A 58 -0.98 -1.43 -2.23
CA SER A 58 -0.90 -2.59 -3.11
C SER A 58 -2.27 -3.23 -3.30
N TYR A 59 -2.49 -3.75 -4.51
CA TYR A 59 -3.66 -4.49 -4.93
C TYR A 59 -3.19 -5.78 -5.60
N ASP A 60 -4.07 -6.46 -6.34
CA ASP A 60 -3.71 -7.70 -7.03
C ASP A 60 -2.52 -7.51 -7.98
N ASP A 61 -2.71 -6.90 -9.14
CA ASP A 61 -1.67 -6.74 -10.17
C ASP A 61 -1.13 -5.31 -10.30
N PHE A 62 -1.40 -4.44 -9.33
CA PHE A 62 -0.93 -3.06 -9.37
C PHE A 62 -0.76 -2.43 -7.99
N MET A 63 -0.04 -1.32 -7.97
CA MET A 63 0.00 -0.40 -6.83
C MET A 63 -0.45 1.00 -7.24
N GLU A 64 -0.96 1.76 -6.28
CA GLU A 64 -1.24 3.18 -6.43
C GLU A 64 -0.49 4.00 -5.38
N ILE A 65 -0.07 5.19 -5.78
CA ILE A 65 0.37 6.24 -4.87
C ILE A 65 -0.75 7.28 -4.85
N MET A 66 -1.35 7.53 -3.70
CA MET A 66 -2.54 8.37 -3.59
C MET A 66 -2.53 9.27 -2.36
N SER A 67 -3.25 10.38 -2.46
CA SER A 67 -3.49 11.28 -1.34
C SER A 67 -4.68 10.80 -0.52
N ILE A 68 -4.52 10.74 0.81
CA ILE A 68 -5.59 10.34 1.75
C ILE A 68 -6.57 11.48 2.06
N THR A 69 -6.27 12.70 1.61
CA THR A 69 -7.09 13.88 1.95
C THR A 69 -8.22 14.10 0.94
N ASP A 70 -7.93 13.85 -0.34
CA ASP A 70 -8.82 14.07 -1.48
C ASP A 70 -9.03 12.81 -2.34
N ASN A 71 -8.46 11.67 -1.93
CA ASN A 71 -8.52 10.38 -2.63
C ASN A 71 -7.99 10.41 -4.07
N ASN A 72 -7.11 11.38 -4.39
CA ASN A 72 -6.53 11.49 -5.72
C ASN A 72 -5.36 10.50 -5.91
N VAL A 73 -5.40 9.74 -7.01
CA VAL A 73 -4.30 8.87 -7.44
C VAL A 73 -3.25 9.70 -8.18
N HIS A 74 -2.04 9.74 -7.65
CA HIS A 74 -0.88 10.42 -8.25
C HIS A 74 -0.13 9.54 -9.23
N SER A 75 -0.05 8.24 -8.94
CA SER A 75 0.64 7.27 -9.79
C SER A 75 -0.04 5.91 -9.66
N LYS A 76 -0.06 5.18 -10.77
CA LYS A 76 -0.51 3.79 -10.84
C LYS A 76 0.54 2.99 -11.59
N VAL A 77 0.97 1.89 -10.99
CA VAL A 77 1.98 1.01 -11.57
C VAL A 77 1.45 -0.40 -11.60
N THR A 78 1.38 -0.97 -12.80
CA THR A 78 0.92 -2.33 -13.05
C THR A 78 2.11 -3.28 -13.13
N PHE A 79 1.91 -4.50 -12.63
CA PHE A 79 2.86 -5.61 -12.65
C PHE A 79 2.24 -6.78 -13.41
N ASP A 80 3.09 -7.67 -13.93
CA ASP A 80 2.64 -8.88 -14.64
C ASP A 80 2.29 -10.04 -13.68
N SER A 81 2.29 -9.79 -12.37
CA SER A 81 2.06 -10.79 -11.33
C SER A 81 1.55 -10.13 -10.04
N PRO A 82 0.92 -10.92 -9.14
CA PRO A 82 0.39 -10.36 -7.92
C PRO A 82 1.42 -9.64 -7.05
N CYS A 83 1.03 -8.51 -6.47
CA CYS A 83 1.84 -7.72 -5.57
C CYS A 83 1.18 -7.62 -4.19
N TRP A 84 1.95 -7.79 -3.12
CA TRP A 84 1.38 -8.02 -1.79
C TRP A 84 1.91 -7.01 -0.78
N GLY A 85 3.00 -7.36 -0.09
CA GLY A 85 3.59 -6.50 0.93
C GLY A 85 4.20 -5.25 0.31
N ILE A 86 3.95 -4.10 0.94
CA ILE A 86 4.51 -2.82 0.54
C ILE A 86 5.10 -2.11 1.74
N SER A 87 6.23 -1.44 1.56
CA SER A 87 6.85 -0.64 2.62
C SER A 87 7.52 0.59 2.04
N TYR A 88 7.70 1.61 2.88
CA TYR A 88 8.41 2.82 2.51
C TYR A 88 9.57 3.08 3.47
N GLN A 89 10.78 3.19 2.93
CA GLN A 89 11.98 3.47 3.70
C GLN A 89 12.98 4.25 2.86
N ASN A 90 13.72 5.18 3.48
CA ASN A 90 14.81 5.91 2.82
C ASN A 90 14.39 6.59 1.50
N ARG A 91 13.16 7.12 1.44
CA ARG A 91 12.56 7.74 0.25
C ARG A 91 12.36 6.78 -0.93
N LYS A 92 12.19 5.49 -0.64
CA LYS A 92 11.96 4.42 -1.60
C LYS A 92 10.75 3.60 -1.19
N ILE A 93 9.98 3.19 -2.18
CA ILE A 93 8.91 2.22 -2.02
C ILE A 93 9.49 0.85 -2.37
N TYR A 94 9.20 -0.13 -1.54
CA TYR A 94 9.54 -1.54 -1.77
C TYR A 94 8.24 -2.32 -1.82
N ILE A 95 8.01 -3.01 -2.93
CA ILE A 95 6.83 -3.84 -3.13
C ILE A 95 7.23 -5.27 -3.49
N LYS A 96 6.64 -6.26 -2.82
CA LYS A 96 6.83 -7.67 -3.19
C LYS A 96 5.90 -8.02 -4.34
N VAL A 97 6.47 -8.54 -5.42
CA VAL A 97 5.78 -9.05 -6.62
C VAL A 97 6.16 -10.52 -6.82
N ASP A 98 5.19 -11.42 -6.96
CA ASP A 98 5.39 -12.89 -6.88
C ASP A 98 6.51 -13.42 -7.77
N GLU A 99 6.46 -13.09 -9.06
CA GLU A 99 7.39 -13.62 -10.06
C GLU A 99 8.64 -12.76 -10.25
N GLU A 100 8.69 -11.56 -9.64
CA GLU A 100 9.81 -10.63 -9.80
C GLU A 100 10.71 -10.52 -8.56
N GLY A 101 10.16 -10.73 -7.35
CA GLY A 101 10.85 -10.45 -6.09
C GLY A 101 10.44 -9.09 -5.51
N ILE A 102 11.37 -8.38 -4.86
CA ILE A 102 11.10 -7.04 -4.31
C ILE A 102 11.44 -6.00 -5.38
N VAL A 103 10.47 -5.19 -5.80
CA VAL A 103 10.70 -4.06 -6.70
C VAL A 103 10.94 -2.80 -5.87
N GLU A 104 12.08 -2.15 -6.09
CA GLU A 104 12.42 -0.85 -5.49
C GLU A 104 12.01 0.27 -6.44
N MET A 105 11.28 1.25 -5.91
CA MET A 105 10.67 2.33 -6.69
C MET A 105 10.88 3.68 -6.00
N ASP A 106 10.83 4.76 -6.77
CA ASP A 106 10.71 6.10 -6.20
C ASP A 106 9.25 6.46 -5.89
N VAL A 107 9.05 7.62 -5.26
CA VAL A 107 7.72 8.13 -4.85
C VAL A 107 6.84 8.60 -6.02
N LEU A 108 7.33 8.53 -7.25
CA LEU A 108 6.55 8.78 -8.45
C LEU A 108 6.09 7.46 -9.09
N GLY A 109 6.49 6.32 -8.54
CA GLY A 109 6.21 5.00 -9.08
C GLY A 109 7.21 4.57 -10.16
N ASN A 110 8.34 5.26 -10.32
CA ASN A 110 9.36 4.81 -11.26
C ASN A 110 10.12 3.62 -10.66
N ARG A 111 10.18 2.51 -11.40
CA ARG A 111 11.01 1.36 -11.06
C ARG A 111 12.48 1.74 -11.12
N LEU A 112 13.21 1.46 -10.05
CA LEU A 112 14.63 1.74 -9.93
C LEU A 112 15.46 0.46 -10.13
N ARG A 113 15.03 -0.63 -9.51
CA ARG A 113 15.64 -1.96 -9.65
C ARG A 113 14.74 -3.04 -9.03
N THR A 114 15.14 -4.29 -9.21
CA THR A 114 14.61 -5.44 -8.48
C THR A 114 15.67 -6.01 -7.55
N ILE A 115 15.23 -6.39 -6.36
CA ILE A 115 16.02 -6.95 -5.28
C ILE A 115 15.55 -8.39 -5.05
N GLY A 116 16.47 -9.33 -5.22
CA GLY A 116 16.16 -10.77 -5.12
C GLY A 116 15.62 -11.34 -6.43
N GLY A 117 14.88 -12.44 -6.32
CA GLY A 117 14.13 -13.09 -7.39
C GLY A 117 12.87 -13.73 -6.80
N LYS A 118 12.27 -14.70 -7.50
CA LYS A 118 11.11 -15.43 -7.01
C LYS A 118 11.39 -16.00 -5.60
N PHE A 119 10.71 -15.47 -4.59
CA PHE A 119 10.77 -16.01 -3.24
C PHE A 119 9.99 -17.32 -3.22
N ALA A 120 10.53 -18.36 -2.57
CA ALA A 120 9.78 -19.59 -2.37
C ALA A 120 8.52 -19.28 -1.55
N GLU A 121 7.37 -19.75 -2.02
CA GLU A 121 6.19 -19.83 -1.18
C GLU A 121 6.51 -20.77 -0.02
N VAL A 122 6.28 -20.31 1.20
CA VAL A 122 6.37 -21.15 2.39
C VAL A 122 4.94 -21.59 2.67
N ASP A 123 4.66 -22.86 2.39
CA ASP A 123 3.38 -23.53 2.68
C ASP A 123 3.00 -23.46 4.17
#